data_AF-A0A948G0C7-F1
#
_entry.id   AF-A0A948G0C7-F1
#
_cell.length_a   1.000
_cell.length_b   1.000
_cell.length_c   1.000
_cell.angle_alpha   90.00
_cell.angle_beta   90.00
_cell.angle_gamma   90.00
#
_symmetry.space_group_name_H-M   'P 1'
#
loop_
_entity.id
_entity.type
_entity.pdbx_description
1 polymer ?
#
loop_
_entity_poly.entity_id
_entity_poly.type
_entity_poly.pdbx_seq_one_letter_code
_entity_poly.pdbx_strand_id
1 'polypeptide(L)'
;MKDLNEYEESEKLIYLQALISLAHADGIHDAERQYIAIQAQCVGLSLDTMWEVPDLPDRELLRELPDCLRNILFRDLVTLGYIDNDLSETEWKRIEELALLMDYPLEKVVEIECWLQDYWLVLKRGEALFAV
;
A
#
# COMPACT_ATOMS: atom_id res chain seq x y z
N MET A 1 6.75 -9.99 -14.07
CA MET A 1 6.76 -9.16 -12.85
C MET A 1 7.30 -10.05 -11.75
N LYS A 2 8.30 -9.58 -11.01
CA LYS A 2 8.92 -10.33 -9.91
C LYS A 2 7.85 -10.62 -8.84
N ASP A 3 7.84 -11.81 -8.25
CA ASP A 3 6.92 -12.10 -7.14
C ASP A 3 7.32 -11.25 -5.93
N LEU A 4 6.35 -10.83 -5.12
CA LEU A 4 6.59 -10.08 -3.88
C LEU A 4 7.52 -10.84 -2.93
N ASN A 5 7.47 -12.18 -2.93
CA ASN A 5 8.35 -13.02 -2.11
C ASN A 5 9.81 -13.10 -2.62
N GLU A 6 10.11 -12.64 -3.85
CA GLU A 6 11.46 -12.73 -4.43
C GLU A 6 12.32 -11.50 -4.10
N TYR A 7 11.75 -10.43 -3.52
CA TYR A 7 12.49 -9.24 -3.07
C TYR A 7 13.37 -9.53 -1.85
N GLU A 8 14.38 -8.70 -1.65
CA GLU A 8 15.25 -8.80 -0.47
C GLU A 8 14.44 -8.53 0.80
N GLU A 9 14.85 -9.15 1.91
CA GLU A 9 14.13 -9.01 3.18
C GLU A 9 14.02 -7.55 3.63
N SER A 10 15.07 -6.74 3.43
CA SER A 10 15.05 -5.31 3.72
C SER A 10 14.02 -4.55 2.88
N GLU A 11 13.91 -4.85 1.58
CA GLU A 11 12.95 -4.20 0.68
C GLU A 11 11.51 -4.51 1.09
N LYS A 12 11.25 -5.76 1.49
CA LYS A 12 9.94 -6.21 1.99
C LYS A 12 9.58 -5.54 3.31
N LEU A 13 10.54 -5.36 4.21
CA LEU A 13 10.33 -4.67 5.48
C LEU A 13 10.00 -3.19 5.26
N ILE A 14 10.72 -2.50 4.38
CA ILE A 14 10.43 -1.10 4.01
C ILE A 14 9.03 -0.98 3.41
N TYR A 15 8.67 -1.89 2.50
CA TYR A 15 7.34 -1.96 1.90
C TYR A 15 6.23 -2.11 2.96
N LEU A 16 6.35 -3.07 3.88
CA LEU A 16 5.35 -3.28 4.93
C LEU A 16 5.30 -2.11 5.92
N GLN A 17 6.45 -1.54 6.29
CA GLN A 17 6.51 -0.38 7.18
C GLN A 17 5.83 0.84 6.56
N ALA A 18 5.96 1.06 5.25
CA ALA A 18 5.24 2.12 4.55
C ALA A 18 3.71 1.93 4.61
N LEU A 19 3.21 0.71 4.45
CA LEU A 19 1.77 0.42 4.60
C LEU A 19 1.27 0.66 6.04
N ILE A 20 2.02 0.18 7.04
CA ILE A 20 1.69 0.37 8.46
C ILE A 20 1.71 1.86 8.83
N SER A 21 2.67 2.62 8.31
CA SER A 21 2.78 4.06 8.51
C SER A 21 1.61 4.85 7.91
N LEU A 22 0.93 4.33 6.87
CA LEU A 22 -0.28 4.93 6.34
C LEU A 22 -1.47 4.65 7.26
N ALA A 23 -1.70 3.39 7.64
CA ALA A 23 -2.81 3.00 8.52
C ALA A 23 -2.75 3.67 9.92
N HIS A 24 -1.57 4.11 10.37
CA HIS A 24 -1.42 4.88 11.61
C HIS A 24 -1.75 6.37 11.46
N ALA A 25 -1.95 6.89 10.25
CA ALA A 25 -2.07 8.34 10.00
C ALA A 25 -3.32 8.95 10.64
N ASP A 26 -4.44 8.23 10.62
CA ASP A 26 -5.71 8.60 11.27
C ASP A 26 -6.27 7.51 12.21
N GLY A 27 -5.64 6.33 12.22
CA GLY A 27 -5.79 5.32 13.26
C GLY A 27 -6.27 3.99 12.69
N ILE A 28 -5.53 2.93 13.02
CA ILE A 28 -5.69 1.65 12.31
C ILE A 28 -7.08 1.02 12.49
N HIS A 29 -7.74 0.71 11.37
CA HIS A 29 -8.98 -0.03 11.27
C HIS A 29 -8.77 -1.54 11.05
N ASP A 30 -9.77 -2.36 11.42
CA ASP A 30 -9.65 -3.83 11.33
C ASP A 30 -9.48 -4.34 9.90
N ALA A 31 -10.10 -3.68 8.92
CA ALA A 31 -9.98 -4.03 7.50
C ALA A 31 -8.55 -3.76 6.98
N GLU A 32 -7.97 -2.62 7.34
CA GLU A 32 -6.57 -2.28 7.02
C GLU A 32 -5.60 -3.29 7.64
N ARG A 33 -5.82 -3.68 8.91
CA ARG A 33 -5.00 -4.73 9.56
C ARG A 33 -5.01 -6.02 8.79
N GLN A 34 -6.20 -6.45 8.36
CA GLN A 34 -6.35 -7.69 7.59
C GLN A 34 -5.64 -7.57 6.24
N TYR A 35 -5.76 -6.44 5.56
CA TYR A 35 -5.05 -6.20 4.30
C TYR A 35 -3.54 -6.26 4.45
N ILE A 36 -2.99 -5.53 5.43
CA ILE A 36 -1.54 -5.53 5.69
C ILE A 36 -1.07 -6.93 6.09
N ALA A 37 -1.84 -7.69 6.87
CA ALA A 37 -1.55 -9.08 7.19
C ALA A 37 -1.49 -9.99 5.96
N ILE A 38 -2.38 -9.79 4.98
CA ILE A 38 -2.34 -10.50 3.70
C ILE A 38 -1.08 -10.12 2.92
N GLN A 39 -0.74 -8.83 2.84
CA GLN A 39 0.48 -8.39 2.16
C GLN A 39 1.75 -8.95 2.82
N ALA A 40 1.78 -9.02 4.15
CA ALA A 40 2.88 -9.64 4.89
C ALA A 40 3.06 -11.12 4.52
N GLN A 41 1.96 -11.86 4.40
CA GLN A 41 2.00 -13.25 3.92
C GLN A 41 2.51 -13.34 2.48
N CYS A 42 2.11 -12.43 1.59
CA CYS A 42 2.58 -12.38 0.20
C CYS A 42 4.10 -12.14 0.10
N VAL A 43 4.67 -11.33 0.98
CA VAL A 43 6.13 -11.11 1.02
C VAL A 43 6.89 -12.14 1.87
N GLY A 44 6.18 -13.03 2.57
CA GLY A 44 6.75 -14.09 3.40
C GLY A 44 7.24 -13.63 4.79
N LEU A 45 6.66 -12.56 5.35
CA LEU A 45 7.02 -12.00 6.65
C LEU A 45 5.86 -12.10 7.67
N SER A 46 6.20 -12.10 8.96
CA SER A 46 5.24 -11.96 10.06
C SER A 46 5.20 -10.52 10.57
N LEU A 47 4.03 -10.04 10.99
CA LEU A 47 3.81 -8.68 11.49
C LEU A 47 3.99 -8.53 13.00
N ASP A 48 4.30 -9.61 13.72
CA ASP A 48 4.24 -9.67 15.20
C ASP A 48 4.98 -8.53 15.92
N THR A 49 6.01 -7.96 15.29
CA THR A 49 6.81 -6.86 15.86
C THR A 49 6.77 -5.55 15.06
N MET A 50 6.03 -5.49 13.94
CA MET A 50 6.07 -4.33 13.03
C MET A 50 5.01 -3.26 13.36
N TRP A 51 3.93 -3.64 14.05
CA TRP A 51 2.85 -2.72 14.40
C TRP A 51 3.27 -1.58 15.35
N GLU A 52 4.33 -1.79 16.12
CA GLU A 52 4.84 -0.81 17.10
C GLU A 52 5.75 0.25 16.48
N VAL A 53 6.02 0.20 15.16
CA VAL A 53 6.90 1.15 14.46
C VAL A 53 6.06 2.08 13.57
N PRO A 54 5.59 3.22 14.09
CA PRO A 54 4.74 4.14 13.34
C PRO A 54 5.52 5.05 12.37
N ASP A 55 6.84 5.10 12.50
CA ASP A 55 7.67 6.02 11.73
C ASP A 55 7.84 5.55 10.29
N LEU A 56 7.84 6.52 9.38
CA LEU A 56 8.20 6.30 7.98
C LEU A 56 9.58 5.63 7.89
N PRO A 57 9.79 4.71 6.92
CA PRO A 57 11.12 4.18 6.68
C PRO A 57 12.11 5.29 6.31
N ASP A 58 13.40 5.01 6.47
CA ASP A 58 14.45 5.96 6.07
C ASP A 58 14.29 6.38 4.60
N ARG A 59 14.47 7.67 4.34
CA ARG A 59 14.26 8.26 3.01
C ARG A 59 15.16 7.65 1.93
N GLU A 60 16.42 7.38 2.26
CA GLU A 60 17.35 6.82 1.27
C GLU A 60 16.95 5.37 0.96
N LEU A 61 16.55 4.61 1.97
CA LEU A 61 16.03 3.25 1.79
C LEU A 61 14.76 3.22 0.92
N LEU A 62 13.85 4.17 1.11
CA LEU A 62 12.64 4.31 0.29
C LEU A 62 12.95 4.58 -1.20
N ARG A 63 14.00 5.38 -1.47
CA ARG A 63 14.42 5.72 -2.84
C ARG A 63 15.12 4.57 -3.55
N GLU A 64 15.81 3.72 -2.80
CA GLU A 64 16.52 2.55 -3.33
C GLU A 64 15.59 1.39 -3.70
N LEU A 65 14.31 1.44 -3.31
CA LEU A 65 13.35 0.41 -3.68
C LEU A 65 13.25 0.27 -5.22
N PRO A 66 13.26 -0.97 -5.75
CA PRO A 66 13.10 -1.19 -7.18
C PRO A 66 11.79 -0.60 -7.72
N ASP A 67 11.82 -0.02 -8.93
CA ASP A 67 10.66 0.65 -9.55
C ASP A 67 9.37 -0.18 -9.51
N CYS A 68 9.49 -1.49 -9.73
CA CYS A 68 8.36 -2.39 -9.69
C CYS A 68 7.74 -2.48 -8.28
N LEU A 69 8.57 -2.52 -7.23
CA LEU A 69 8.10 -2.53 -5.85
C LEU A 69 7.52 -1.18 -5.45
N ARG A 70 8.08 -0.06 -5.95
CA ARG A 70 7.51 1.28 -5.76
C ARG A 70 6.11 1.39 -6.37
N ASN A 71 5.91 0.88 -7.60
CA ASN A 71 4.57 0.86 -8.22
C ASN A 71 3.58 0.01 -7.42
N ILE A 72 4.02 -1.16 -6.92
CA ILE A 72 3.19 -2.04 -6.09
C ILE A 72 2.85 -1.35 -4.76
N LEU A 73 3.82 -0.68 -4.14
CA LEU A 73 3.60 0.08 -2.91
C LEU A 73 2.51 1.15 -3.11
N PHE A 74 2.59 1.99 -4.15
CA PHE A 74 1.56 3.01 -4.37
C PHE A 74 0.19 2.41 -4.70
N ARG A 75 0.13 1.29 -5.44
CA ARG A 75 -1.12 0.54 -5.62
C ARG A 75 -1.72 0.12 -4.28
N ASP A 76 -0.89 -0.40 -3.38
CA ASP A 76 -1.34 -0.93 -2.10
C ASP A 76 -1.68 0.17 -1.10
N LEU A 77 -0.97 1.29 -1.10
CA LEU A 77 -1.30 2.47 -0.30
C LEU A 77 -2.66 3.05 -0.69
N VAL A 78 -2.92 3.21 -1.99
CA VAL A 78 -4.21 3.68 -2.48
C VAL A 78 -5.31 2.67 -2.18
N THR A 79 -5.04 1.36 -2.34
CA THR A 79 -6.02 0.33 -1.99
C THR A 79 -6.34 0.33 -0.49
N LEU A 80 -5.33 0.53 0.35
CA LEU A 80 -5.48 0.57 1.80
C LEU A 80 -6.41 1.70 2.22
N GLY A 81 -6.16 2.93 1.75
CA GLY A 81 -7.01 4.08 2.13
C GLY A 81 -8.41 4.07 1.50
N TYR A 82 -8.70 3.18 0.55
CA TYR A 82 -10.08 2.97 0.07
C TYR A 82 -10.78 1.75 0.69
N ILE A 83 -10.12 1.02 1.59
CA ILE A 83 -10.62 -0.27 2.06
C ILE A 83 -11.91 -0.14 2.89
N ASP A 84 -12.10 0.99 3.54
CA ASP A 84 -13.30 1.38 4.29
C ASP A 84 -14.23 2.33 3.49
N ASN A 85 -13.97 2.45 2.18
CA ASN A 85 -14.69 3.21 1.14
C ASN A 85 -14.36 4.70 1.03
N ASP A 86 -13.45 5.28 1.83
CA ASP A 86 -13.08 6.69 1.68
C ASP A 86 -11.61 6.96 2.02
N LEU A 87 -10.86 7.47 1.05
CA LEU A 87 -9.48 7.90 1.26
C LEU A 87 -9.48 9.29 1.88
N SER A 88 -9.06 9.37 3.15
CA SER A 88 -9.10 10.62 3.91
C SER A 88 -8.08 11.63 3.40
N GLU A 89 -8.32 12.93 3.62
CA GLU A 89 -7.33 13.97 3.29
C GLU A 89 -5.98 13.76 4.02
N THR A 90 -6.02 13.13 5.19
CA THR A 90 -4.82 12.81 5.99
C THR A 90 -4.01 11.70 5.35
N GLU A 91 -4.68 10.62 4.92
CA GLU A 91 -4.05 9.51 4.22
C GLU A 91 -3.52 9.94 2.85
N TRP A 92 -4.29 10.75 2.11
CA TRP A 92 -3.82 11.28 0.84
C TRP A 92 -2.54 12.11 1.00
N LYS A 93 -2.49 13.02 1.98
CA LYS A 93 -1.26 13.78 2.29
C LYS A 93 -0.08 12.86 2.62
N ARG A 94 -0.34 11.76 3.34
CA ARG A 94 0.70 10.77 3.66
C ARG A 94 1.22 10.05 2.41
N ILE A 95 0.35 9.75 1.45
CA ILE A 95 0.72 9.20 0.15
C ILE A 95 1.55 10.22 -0.66
N GLU A 96 1.16 11.50 -0.66
CA GLU A 96 1.93 12.58 -1.29
C GLU A 96 3.33 12.74 -0.67
N GLU A 97 3.44 12.68 0.67
CA GLU A 97 4.71 12.69 1.39
C GLU A 97 5.61 11.53 0.97
N LEU A 98 5.07 10.31 0.91
CA LEU A 98 5.78 9.12 0.46
C LEU A 98 6.27 9.25 -0.99
N ALA A 99 5.42 9.75 -1.90
CA ALA A 99 5.79 10.00 -3.29
C ALA A 99 6.95 10.99 -3.40
N LEU A 100 6.89 12.10 -2.65
CA LEU A 100 7.96 13.10 -2.60
C LEU A 100 9.27 12.50 -2.07
N LEU A 101 9.21 11.73 -0.98
CA LEU A 101 10.38 11.09 -0.38
C LEU A 101 11.07 10.14 -1.36
N MET A 102 10.28 9.40 -2.14
CA MET A 102 10.74 8.40 -3.10
C MET A 102 11.14 8.96 -4.47
N ASP A 103 10.98 10.28 -4.69
CA ASP A 103 11.10 10.91 -6.02
C ASP A 103 10.18 10.22 -7.07
N TYR A 104 8.96 9.90 -6.64
CA TYR A 104 7.96 9.22 -7.45
C TYR A 104 6.95 10.25 -8.00
N PRO A 105 6.67 10.28 -9.32
CA PRO A 105 5.75 11.25 -9.89
C PRO A 105 4.34 11.12 -9.33
N LEU A 106 3.79 12.20 -8.78
CA LEU A 106 2.44 12.20 -8.21
C LEU A 106 1.38 11.92 -9.28
N GLU A 107 1.60 12.36 -10.51
CA GLU A 107 0.72 12.06 -11.65
C GLU A 107 0.56 10.55 -11.84
N LYS A 108 1.61 9.78 -11.57
CA LYS A 108 1.57 8.32 -11.67
C LYS A 108 0.81 7.68 -10.50
N VAL A 109 0.80 8.29 -9.33
CA VAL A 109 -0.05 7.85 -8.21
C VAL A 109 -1.53 8.03 -8.57
N VAL A 110 -1.87 9.18 -9.16
CA VAL A 110 -3.23 9.46 -9.67
C VAL A 110 -3.63 8.48 -10.78
N GLU A 111 -2.72 8.15 -11.70
CA GLU A 111 -2.98 7.13 -12.73
C GLU A 111 -3.28 5.74 -12.12
N ILE A 112 -2.55 5.36 -11.07
CA ILE A 112 -2.77 4.11 -10.32
C ILE A 112 -4.14 4.14 -9.64
N GLU A 113 -4.51 5.25 -9.01
CA GLU A 113 -5.81 5.43 -8.36
C GLU A 113 -6.96 5.29 -9.37
N CYS A 114 -6.91 5.99 -10.51
CA CYS A 114 -7.92 5.87 -11.56
C CYS A 114 -8.05 4.43 -12.05
N TRP A 115 -6.92 3.74 -12.26
CA TRP A 115 -6.94 2.34 -12.69
C TRP A 115 -7.56 1.40 -11.64
N LEU A 116 -7.30 1.63 -10.34
CA LEU A 116 -7.90 0.87 -9.24
C LEU A 116 -9.41 1.08 -9.15
N GLN A 117 -9.88 2.32 -9.31
CA GLN A 117 -11.31 2.63 -9.34
C GLN A 117 -12.03 1.90 -10.48
N ASP A 118 -11.44 1.89 -11.68
CA ASP A 118 -11.95 1.12 -12.83
C ASP A 118 -11.97 -0.39 -12.53
N TYR A 119 -10.92 -0.91 -11.91
CA TYR A 119 -10.81 -2.31 -11.53
C TYR A 119 -11.89 -2.72 -10.50
N TRP A 120 -12.10 -1.93 -9.45
CA TRP A 120 -13.13 -2.21 -8.45
C TRP A 120 -14.54 -2.15 -9.04
N LEU A 121 -14.79 -1.28 -10.03
CA LEU A 121 -16.05 -1.28 -10.76
C LEU A 121 -16.27 -2.60 -11.51
N VAL A 122 -15.22 -3.16 -12.12
CA VAL A 122 -15.29 -4.48 -12.76
C VAL A 122 -15.59 -5.58 -11.73
N LEU A 123 -14.93 -5.57 -10.58
CA LEU A 123 -15.18 -6.53 -9.50
C LEU A 123 -16.63 -6.47 -9.02
N LYS A 124 -17.14 -5.26 -8.73
CA LYS A 124 -18.52 -5.04 -8.30
C LYS A 124 -19.55 -5.53 -9.32
N ARG A 125 -19.26 -5.33 -10.62
CA ARG A 125 -20.09 -5.88 -11.71
C ARG A 125 -20.05 -7.40 -11.74
N GLY A 126 -18.87 -7.99 -11.50
CA GLY A 126 -18.69 -9.44 -11.39
C GLY A 126 -19.48 -10.04 -10.23
N GLU A 127 -19.40 -9.44 -9.04
CA GLU A 127 -20.16 -9.86 -7.87
C GLU A 127 -21.67 -9.88 -8.15
N ALA A 128 -22.21 -8.81 -8.75
CA ALA A 128 -23.62 -8.76 -9.10
C ALA A 128 -24.02 -9.80 -10.18
N LEU A 129 -23.10 -10.16 -11.08
CA LEU A 129 -23.34 -11.14 -12.12
C LEU A 129 -23.34 -12.59 -11.59
N PHE A 130 -22.48 -12.89 -10.61
CA PHE A 130 -22.30 -14.24 -10.06
C PHE A 130 -23.04 -14.48 -8.74
N ALA A 131 -23.66 -13.46 -8.16
CA ALA A 131 -24.57 -13.60 -7.03
C ALA A 131 -25.82 -14.40 -7.47
N VAL A 132 -25.77 -15.72 -7.27
CA VAL A 132 -26.90 -16.66 -7.40
C VAL A 132 -27.61 -16.78 -6.06
#